data_AF-A0A8J7HKB0-F1
#
_entry.id   AF-A0A8J7HKB0-F1
#
_cell.length_a   1.000
_cell.length_b   1.000
_cell.length_c   1.000
_cell.angle_alpha   90.00
_cell.angle_beta   90.00
_cell.angle_gamma   90.00
#
_symmetry.space_group_name_H-M   'P 1'
#
loop_
_entity.id
_entity.type
_entity.pdbx_description
1 polymer ?
#
loop_
_entity_poly.entity_id
_entity_poly.type
_entity_poly.pdbx_seq_one_letter_code
_entity_poly.pdbx_strand_id
1 'polypeptide(L)'
;MFGLSFPVTVSWYYLKRDNGKLEKRFVLSTRPIKASTLKWWGKRRWQIEGWFKTAKHRFGLHRFGQGTLKGMYRWLILSLTAYLIAHWTYLHIKSASPPDWGQAAQIALESIFPQIVMYLILLEIERLAHLTRSSGFDIHISRCKI
;
A
#
# COMPACT_ATOMS: atom_id res chain seq x y z
N MET A 1 13.09 -33.96 30.39
CA MET A 1 12.50 -32.62 30.26
C MET A 1 13.04 -32.01 28.97
N PHE A 2 12.22 -31.91 27.91
CA PHE A 2 12.67 -31.33 26.64
C PHE A 2 12.56 -29.81 26.70
N GLY A 3 13.71 -29.13 26.76
CA GLY A 3 13.82 -27.66 26.72
C GLY A 3 14.44 -27.17 25.41
N LEU A 4 14.39 -25.86 25.17
CA LEU A 4 15.14 -25.24 24.07
C LEU A 4 16.64 -25.29 24.39
N SER A 5 17.46 -25.71 23.43
CA SER A 5 18.92 -25.82 23.57
C SER A 5 19.66 -24.48 23.50
N PHE A 6 18.94 -23.38 23.34
CA PHE A 6 19.49 -22.03 23.16
C PHE A 6 18.73 -21.01 24.01
N PRO A 7 19.39 -19.91 24.42
CA PRO A 7 18.75 -18.87 25.21
C PRO A 7 17.68 -18.14 24.39
N VAL A 8 16.56 -17.82 25.03
CA VAL A 8 15.46 -17.08 24.43
C VAL A 8 14.99 -15.97 25.35
N THR A 9 14.61 -14.85 24.76
CA THR A 9 13.94 -13.77 25.49
C THR A 9 12.44 -13.98 25.43
N VAL A 10 11.78 -13.99 26.59
CA VAL A 10 10.33 -14.12 26.70
C VAL A 10 9.73 -12.87 27.31
N SER A 11 8.60 -12.42 26.77
CA SER A 11 7.76 -11.41 27.39
C SER A 11 6.28 -11.70 27.14
N TRP A 12 5.39 -10.91 27.72
CA TRP A 12 3.96 -11.07 27.55
C TRP A 12 3.23 -9.72 27.57
N TYR A 13 2.06 -9.66 26.94
CA TYR A 13 1.18 -8.50 26.98
C TYR A 13 -0.29 -8.92 26.97
N TYR A 14 -1.18 -8.06 27.47
CA TYR A 14 -2.62 -8.23 27.31
C TYR A 14 -3.09 -7.59 26.00
N LEU A 15 -3.85 -8.36 25.22
CA LEU A 15 -4.61 -7.88 24.08
C LEU A 15 -6.07 -7.69 24.52
N LYS A 16 -6.59 -6.48 24.38
CA LYS A 16 -8.01 -6.18 24.60
C LYS A 16 -8.79 -6.59 23.36
N ARG A 17 -9.79 -7.44 23.51
CA ARG A 17 -10.75 -7.82 22.46
C ARG A 17 -11.92 -6.84 22.44
N ASP A 18 -12.69 -6.87 21.36
CA ASP A 18 -13.84 -5.99 21.14
C ASP A 18 -14.92 -6.17 22.23
N ASN A 19 -15.02 -7.37 22.81
CA ASN A 19 -15.89 -7.68 23.94
C ASN A 19 -15.32 -7.26 25.32
N GLY A 20 -14.23 -6.49 25.36
CA GLY A 20 -13.59 -6.04 26.60
C GLY A 20 -12.71 -7.08 27.31
N LYS A 21 -12.72 -8.35 26.87
CA LYS A 21 -11.91 -9.42 27.47
C LYS A 21 -10.42 -9.20 27.20
N LEU A 22 -9.59 -9.43 28.22
CA LEU A 22 -8.13 -9.40 28.10
C LEU A 22 -7.59 -10.80 27.83
N GLU A 23 -6.90 -10.96 26.69
CA GLU A 23 -6.16 -12.18 26.37
C GLU A 23 -4.67 -11.98 26.64
N LYS A 24 -4.07 -12.82 27.48
CA LYS A 24 -2.62 -12.82 27.70
C LYS A 24 -1.92 -13.49 26.52
N ARG A 25 -1.01 -12.77 25.87
CA ARG A 25 -0.18 -13.30 24.77
C ARG A 25 1.28 -13.32 25.17
N PHE A 26 1.94 -14.43 24.90
CA PHE A 26 3.37 -14.60 25.08
C PHE A 26 4.09 -14.32 23.77
N VAL A 27 5.25 -13.68 23.87
CA VAL A 27 6.13 -13.36 22.76
C VAL A 27 7.52 -13.84 23.11
N LEU A 28 8.18 -14.44 22.12
CA LEU A 28 9.47 -15.09 22.28
C LEU A 28 10.40 -14.64 21.15
N SER A 29 11.67 -14.43 21.48
CA SER A 29 12.71 -14.10 20.52
C SER A 29 13.95 -14.94 20.77
N THR A 30 14.59 -15.39 19.69
CA THR A 30 15.90 -16.04 19.71
C THR A 30 17.05 -15.04 19.90
N ARG A 31 16.75 -13.74 19.92
CA ARG A 31 17.73 -12.66 20.15
C ARG A 31 17.52 -12.03 21.53
N PRO A 32 18.58 -11.55 22.19
CA PRO A 32 18.47 -10.79 23.43
C PRO A 32 17.88 -9.41 23.14
N ILE A 33 16.57 -9.26 23.34
CA ILE A 33 15.83 -8.02 23.04
C ILE A 33 15.18 -7.49 24.32
N LYS A 34 15.12 -6.17 24.48
CA LYS A 34 14.39 -5.56 25.62
C LYS A 34 12.92 -6.01 25.61
N ALA A 35 12.40 -6.37 26.78
CA ALA A 35 11.02 -6.82 26.95
C ALA A 35 9.99 -5.80 26.42
N SER A 36 10.25 -4.50 26.54
CA SER A 36 9.40 -3.43 25.99
C SER A 36 9.31 -3.50 24.46
N THR A 37 10.44 -3.64 23.77
CA THR A 37 10.51 -3.79 22.32
C THR A 37 9.80 -5.06 21.85
N LEU A 38 10.01 -6.18 22.54
CA LEU A 38 9.36 -7.45 22.19
C LEU A 38 7.84 -7.38 22.32
N LYS A 39 7.33 -6.71 23.37
CA LYS A 39 5.89 -6.43 23.54
C LYS A 39 5.36 -5.49 22.45
N TRP A 40 6.11 -4.45 22.08
CA TRP A 40 5.74 -3.50 21.04
C TRP A 40 5.64 -4.17 19.66
N TRP A 41 6.59 -5.04 19.30
CA TRP A 41 6.52 -5.86 18.08
C TRP A 41 5.37 -6.87 18.12
N GLY A 42 5.19 -7.54 19.26
CA GLY A 42 4.06 -8.45 19.47
C GLY A 42 2.71 -7.81 19.18
N LYS A 43 2.48 -6.61 19.74
CA LYS A 43 1.27 -5.83 19.50
C LYS A 43 1.08 -5.44 18.03
N ARG A 44 2.16 -5.13 17.30
CA ARG A 44 2.10 -4.76 15.87
C ARG A 44 1.98 -5.96 14.93
N ARG A 45 2.27 -7.19 15.37
CA ARG A 45 2.17 -8.38 14.52
C ARG A 45 0.84 -8.49 13.80
N TRP A 46 -0.28 -8.14 14.46
CA TRP A 46 -1.62 -8.25 13.88
C TRP A 46 -1.93 -7.18 12.81
N GLN A 47 -1.12 -6.14 12.68
CA GLN A 47 -1.25 -5.16 11.61
C GLN A 47 -1.08 -5.81 10.23
N ILE A 48 -0.26 -6.86 10.12
CA ILE A 48 -0.10 -7.60 8.86
C ILE A 48 -1.39 -8.31 8.46
N GLU A 49 -2.14 -8.85 9.42
CA GLU A 49 -3.43 -9.49 9.16
C GLU A 49 -4.46 -8.45 8.70
N GLY A 50 -4.48 -7.29 9.37
CA GLY A 50 -5.29 -6.15 8.96
C GLY A 50 -4.98 -5.72 7.53
N TRP A 51 -3.70 -5.58 7.19
CA TRP A 51 -3.26 -5.28 5.83
C TRP A 51 -3.72 -6.34 4.83
N PHE A 52 -3.52 -7.64 5.10
CA PHE A 52 -3.96 -8.72 4.21
C PHE A 52 -5.48 -8.75 4.03
N LYS A 53 -6.28 -8.46 5.07
CA LYS A 53 -7.74 -8.33 4.96
C LYS A 53 -8.10 -7.18 4.02
N THR A 54 -7.49 -6.02 4.20
CA THR A 54 -7.70 -4.86 3.35
C THR A 54 -7.29 -5.15 1.90
N ALA A 55 -6.09 -5.69 1.67
CA ALA A 55 -5.59 -6.02 0.34
C ALA A 55 -6.50 -7.05 -0.38
N LYS A 56 -6.97 -8.07 0.34
CA LYS A 56 -7.95 -9.04 -0.17
C LYS A 56 -9.24 -8.34 -0.57
N HIS A 57 -9.93 -7.69 0.35
CA HIS A 57 -11.31 -7.26 0.12
C HIS A 57 -11.45 -5.93 -0.62
N ARG A 58 -10.52 -4.99 -0.42
CA ARG A 58 -10.58 -3.64 -1.01
C ARG A 58 -9.74 -3.48 -2.29
N PHE A 59 -8.64 -4.23 -2.41
CA PHE A 59 -7.72 -4.14 -3.55
C PHE A 59 -7.73 -5.38 -4.45
N GLY A 60 -8.78 -6.20 -4.35
CA GLY A 60 -9.06 -7.27 -5.31
C GLY A 60 -8.12 -8.46 -5.26
N LEU A 61 -7.26 -8.60 -4.24
CA LEU A 61 -6.34 -9.74 -4.15
C LEU A 61 -7.09 -11.09 -4.09
N HIS A 62 -8.36 -11.09 -3.66
CA HIS A 62 -9.23 -12.28 -3.68
C HIS A 62 -9.92 -12.58 -5.02
N ARG A 63 -10.00 -11.62 -5.95
CA ARG A 63 -10.72 -11.75 -7.23
C ARG A 63 -9.80 -12.09 -8.40
N PHE A 64 -8.79 -12.90 -8.13
CA PHE A 64 -7.86 -13.32 -9.17
C PHE A 64 -8.54 -14.33 -10.11
N GLY A 65 -8.65 -13.97 -11.39
CA GLY A 65 -9.34 -14.78 -12.40
C GLY A 65 -8.46 -15.27 -13.56
N GLN A 66 -7.13 -15.10 -13.49
CA GLN A 66 -6.23 -15.49 -14.59
C GLN A 66 -5.62 -16.87 -14.37
N GLY A 67 -5.65 -17.74 -15.39
CA GLY A 67 -5.09 -19.10 -15.30
C GLY A 67 -3.58 -19.22 -15.51
N THR A 68 -2.86 -18.10 -15.68
CA THR A 68 -1.42 -18.12 -15.99
C THR A 68 -0.56 -17.49 -14.90
N LEU A 69 0.65 -18.00 -14.71
CA LEU A 69 1.62 -17.47 -13.75
C LEU A 69 1.95 -16.00 -14.02
N LYS A 70 2.13 -15.64 -15.30
CA LYS A 70 2.39 -14.25 -15.72
C LYS A 70 1.20 -13.33 -15.38
N GLY A 71 -0.03 -13.82 -15.54
CA GLY A 71 -1.23 -13.10 -15.12
C GLY A 71 -1.24 -12.84 -13.61
N MET A 72 -0.91 -13.85 -12.81
CA MET A 72 -0.81 -13.73 -11.34
C MET A 72 0.16 -12.63 -10.91
N TYR A 73 1.36 -12.57 -11.49
CA TYR A 73 2.32 -11.51 -11.17
C TYR A 73 1.80 -10.12 -11.56
N ARG A 74 1.20 -9.98 -12.76
CA ARG A 74 0.62 -8.72 -13.20
C ARG A 74 -0.50 -8.25 -12.27
N TRP A 75 -1.38 -9.16 -11.87
CA TRP A 75 -2.47 -8.87 -10.94
C TRP A 75 -1.95 -8.44 -9.57
N LEU A 76 -0.96 -9.17 -9.03
CA LEU A 76 -0.36 -8.85 -7.74
C LEU A 76 0.30 -7.46 -7.75
N ILE A 77 1.06 -7.15 -8.80
CA ILE A 77 1.67 -5.82 -8.98
C ILE A 77 0.58 -4.76 -9.06
N LEU A 78 -0.47 -4.98 -9.85
CA LEU A 78 -1.58 -4.02 -10.00
C LEU A 78 -2.29 -3.74 -8.66
N SER A 79 -2.65 -4.79 -7.91
CA SER A 79 -3.27 -4.67 -6.59
C SER A 79 -2.36 -3.94 -5.60
N LEU A 80 -1.05 -4.21 -5.63
CA LEU A 80 -0.08 -3.54 -4.76
C LEU A 80 0.08 -2.06 -5.13
N THR A 81 0.18 -1.74 -6.42
CA THR A 81 0.26 -0.36 -6.91
C THR A 81 -0.98 0.43 -6.53
N ALA A 82 -2.18 -0.14 -6.69
CA ALA A 82 -3.43 0.49 -6.29
C ALA A 82 -3.46 0.78 -4.78
N TYR A 83 -3.01 -0.17 -3.95
CA TYR A 83 -2.87 0.03 -2.50
C TYR A 83 -1.90 1.17 -2.16
N LEU A 84 -0.72 1.18 -2.79
CA LEU A 84 0.30 2.19 -2.52
C LEU A 84 -0.17 3.59 -2.89
N ILE A 85 -0.85 3.74 -4.03
CA ILE A 85 -1.41 5.02 -4.47
C ILE A 85 -2.46 5.51 -3.47
N ALA A 86 -3.44 4.67 -3.12
CA ALA A 86 -4.49 5.04 -2.17
C ALA A 86 -3.91 5.36 -0.78
N HIS A 87 -2.91 4.59 -0.33
CA HIS A 87 -2.25 4.82 0.94
C HIS A 87 -1.45 6.12 0.96
N TRP A 88 -0.74 6.43 -0.13
CA TRP A 88 -0.01 7.69 -0.28
C TRP A 88 -0.95 8.89 -0.21
N THR A 89 -2.08 8.83 -0.93
CA THR A 89 -3.11 9.87 -0.88
C THR A 89 -3.71 10.03 0.52
N TYR A 90 -3.98 8.92 1.21
CA TYR A 90 -4.42 8.96 2.61
C TYR A 90 -3.41 9.70 3.52
N LEU A 91 -2.12 9.40 3.39
CA LEU A 91 -1.06 10.07 4.16
C LEU A 91 -0.98 11.56 3.84
N HIS A 92 -1.18 11.94 2.58
CA HIS A 92 -1.17 13.32 2.14
C HIS A 92 -2.32 14.16 2.74
N ILE A 93 -3.51 13.57 2.87
CA ILE A 93 -4.71 14.25 3.38
C ILE A 93 -4.74 14.33 4.91
N LYS A 94 -3.81 13.65 5.62
CA LYS A 94 -3.72 13.59 7.09
C LYS A 94 -5.07 13.25 7.75
N SER A 95 -5.83 12.35 7.14
CA SER A 95 -7.16 11.95 7.62
C SER A 95 -7.08 11.10 8.90
N ALA A 96 -8.08 11.24 9.77
CA ALA A 96 -8.17 10.50 11.03
C ALA A 96 -8.16 8.98 10.81
N SER A 97 -7.63 8.23 11.79
CA SER A 97 -7.60 6.77 11.75
C SER A 97 -8.95 6.19 12.23
N PRO A 98 -9.49 5.14 11.58
CA PRO A 98 -8.91 4.35 10.48
C PRO A 98 -9.18 4.94 9.08
N PRO A 99 -8.33 4.63 8.07
CA PRO A 99 -8.48 5.13 6.71
C PRO A 99 -9.76 4.63 6.03
N ASP A 100 -10.54 5.55 5.46
CA ASP A 100 -11.54 5.21 4.45
C ASP A 100 -10.83 4.98 3.10
N TRP A 101 -10.60 3.71 2.78
CA TRP A 101 -9.93 3.30 1.55
C TRP A 101 -10.69 3.66 0.28
N GLY A 102 -12.02 3.76 0.33
CA GLY A 102 -12.83 4.16 -0.82
C GLY A 102 -12.63 5.63 -1.12
N GLN A 103 -12.73 6.49 -0.09
CA GLN A 103 -12.45 7.92 -0.21
C GLN A 103 -11.01 8.18 -0.65
N ALA A 104 -10.02 7.49 -0.05
CA ALA A 104 -8.63 7.66 -0.41
C ALA A 104 -8.35 7.27 -1.88
N ALA A 105 -8.97 6.19 -2.36
CA ALA A 105 -8.85 5.79 -3.76
C ALA A 105 -9.53 6.78 -4.72
N GLN A 106 -10.71 7.30 -4.35
CA GLN A 106 -11.43 8.30 -5.13
C GLN A 106 -10.62 9.59 -5.28
N ILE A 107 -10.09 10.12 -4.18
CA ILE A 107 -9.27 11.34 -4.21
C ILE A 107 -7.97 11.11 -4.98
N ALA A 108 -7.38 9.91 -4.86
CA ALA A 108 -6.20 9.55 -5.64
C ALA A 108 -6.50 9.58 -7.14
N LEU A 109 -7.64 9.02 -7.54
CA LEU A 109 -8.10 9.06 -8.92
C LEU A 109 -8.29 10.50 -9.39
N GLU A 110 -9.05 11.31 -8.64
CA GLU A 110 -9.33 12.72 -8.99
C GLU A 110 -8.07 13.59 -9.08
N SER A 111 -7.05 13.29 -8.26
CA SER A 111 -5.81 14.07 -8.24
C SER A 111 -4.81 13.63 -9.30
N ILE A 112 -4.66 12.32 -9.51
CA ILE A 112 -3.59 11.73 -10.35
C ILE A 112 -4.05 11.54 -11.79
N PHE A 113 -5.31 11.14 -12.00
CA PHE A 113 -5.81 10.84 -13.35
C PHE A 113 -5.68 12.01 -14.31
N PRO A 114 -6.04 13.26 -13.95
CA PRO A 114 -5.87 14.40 -14.86
C PRO A 114 -4.41 14.62 -15.24
N GLN A 115 -3.48 14.43 -14.30
CA GLN A 115 -2.04 14.60 -14.54
C GLN A 115 -1.51 13.55 -15.51
N ILE A 116 -1.93 12.29 -15.37
CA ILE A 116 -1.57 11.20 -16.28
C ILE A 116 -2.12 11.49 -17.68
N VAL A 117 -3.40 11.86 -17.80
CA VAL A 117 -4.02 12.16 -19.10
C VAL A 117 -3.30 13.32 -19.79
N MET A 118 -3.02 14.40 -19.06
CA MET A 118 -2.25 15.52 -19.61
C MET A 118 -0.85 15.11 -20.07
N TYR A 119 -0.15 14.29 -19.28
CA TYR A 119 1.18 13.80 -19.66
C TYR A 119 1.14 12.94 -20.93
N LEU A 120 0.14 12.07 -21.07
CA LEU A 120 -0.04 11.25 -22.26
C LEU A 120 -0.36 12.10 -23.50
N ILE A 121 -1.20 13.12 -23.36
CA ILE A 121 -1.50 14.07 -24.45
C ILE A 121 -0.23 14.81 -24.87
N LEU A 122 0.56 15.31 -23.91
CA LEU A 122 1.80 16.02 -24.21
C LEU A 122 2.80 15.12 -24.95
N LEU A 123 2.94 13.87 -24.51
CA LEU A 123 3.83 12.89 -25.15
C LEU A 123 3.38 12.58 -26.59
N GLU A 124 2.07 12.52 -26.82
CA GLU A 124 1.52 12.31 -28.16
C GLU A 124 1.72 13.54 -29.08
N ILE A 125 1.56 14.76 -28.55
CA ILE A 125 1.88 15.99 -29.28
C ILE A 125 3.35 16.02 -29.67
N GLU A 126 4.26 15.69 -28.75
CA GLU A 126 5.70 15.60 -29.04
C GLU A 126 5.99 14.55 -30.12
N ARG A 127 5.35 13.38 -30.06
CA ARG A 127 5.48 12.32 -31.07
C ARG A 127 5.05 12.77 -32.46
N LEU A 128 3.97 13.57 -32.54
CA LEU A 128 3.38 14.05 -33.79
C LEU A 128 3.91 15.42 -34.25
N ALA A 129 4.81 16.06 -33.48
CA ALA A 129 5.33 17.40 -33.77
C ALA A 129 6.00 17.53 -35.16
N HIS A 130 6.56 16.44 -35.68
CA HIS A 130 7.16 16.44 -37.01
C HIS A 130 6.12 16.64 -38.13
N LEU A 131 4.91 16.11 -37.97
CA LEU A 131 3.82 16.26 -38.94
C LEU A 131 3.35 17.72 -38.97
N THR A 132 3.19 18.33 -37.80
CA THR A 132 2.77 19.74 -37.71
C THR A 132 3.82 20.66 -38.33
N ARG A 133 5.12 20.37 -38.14
CA ARG A 133 6.20 21.10 -38.83
C ARG A 133 6.15 20.94 -40.33
N SER A 134 5.85 19.74 -40.84
CA SER A 134 5.69 19.52 -42.29
C SER A 134 4.51 20.30 -42.88
N SER A 135 3.52 20.66 -42.07
CA SER A 135 2.39 21.51 -42.45
C SER A 135 2.61 23.00 -42.15
N GLY A 136 3.81 23.42 -41.76
CA GLY A 136 4.16 24.82 -41.50
C GLY A 136 3.85 25.34 -40.09
N PHE A 137 3.47 24.46 -39.14
CA PHE A 137 3.19 24.82 -37.75
C PHE A 137 4.32 24.35 -36.82
N ASP A 138 4.84 25.24 -35.96
CA ASP A 138 5.79 24.86 -34.90
C ASP A 138 5.11 24.96 -33.53
N ILE A 139 5.16 23.86 -32.77
CA ILE A 139 4.48 23.74 -31.47
C ILE A 139 5.53 23.87 -30.37
N HIS A 140 5.38 24.89 -29.53
CA HIS A 140 6.19 25.08 -28.33
C HIS A 140 5.37 24.76 -27.07
N ILE A 141 5.83 23.77 -26.31
CA ILE A 141 5.25 23.41 -25.02
C ILE A 141 6.11 24.05 -23.93
N SER A 142 5.52 24.98 -23.18
CA SER A 142 6.15 25.61 -22.02
C SER A 142 5.46 25.13 -20.75
N ARG A 143 6.24 24.72 -19.74
CA ARG A 143 5.67 24.41 -18.42
C ARG A 143 5.28 25.72 -17.73
N CYS A 144 3.99 25.91 -17.44
CA CYS A 144 3.59 26.93 -16.49
C CYS A 144 4.09 26.54 -15.09
N LYS A 145 4.87 27.41 -14.46
CA LYS A 145 5.10 27.34 -13.01
C LYS A 145 3.80 27.78 -12.35
N ILE A 146 3.21 26.90 -11.55
CA ILE A 146 2.13 27.22 -10.60
C ILE A 146 2.77 27.33 -9.22
#